data_AF-A0A177SFG4-F1
#
_entry.id   AF-A0A177SFG4-F1
#
_cell.length_a   1.000
_cell.length_b   1.000
_cell.length_c   1.000
_cell.angle_alpha   90.00
_cell.angle_beta   90.00
_cell.angle_gamma   90.00
#
_symmetry.space_group_name_H-M   'P 1'
#
loop_
_entity.id
_entity.type
_entity.pdbx_description
1 polymer ?
#
loop_
_entity_poly.entity_id
_entity_poly.type
_entity_poly.pdbx_seq_one_letter_code
_entity_poly.pdbx_strand_id
1 'polypeptide(L)'
;MHNLETPRLKLGVFNPLDSLGQALIAAALHRQHEVSALLDDLNGITARPGLRCKLGSLESVETVKQAIAGLDGVFACLGGERQEDLPARCGCLIDGALALGNAGAPRLFLVGRWEWLVDSDDSDDEALGAGLRRSLDASGLDWTLVEMPPLAAGLRIDDFSGEATTIGSEARRALDCAEALLDELRLGLHRHQCLRLRGANGGRD
;
A
#
# COMPACT_ATOMS: atom_id res chain seq x y z
N MET A 1 -1.05 -14.74 -32.19
CA MET A 1 -2.06 -14.90 -31.13
C MET A 1 -1.54 -14.19 -29.89
N HIS A 2 -2.09 -13.02 -29.55
CA HIS A 2 -1.79 -12.37 -28.27
C HIS A 2 -2.77 -12.95 -27.25
N ASN A 3 -2.27 -13.66 -26.24
CA ASN A 3 -3.11 -14.04 -25.11
C ASN A 3 -3.59 -12.75 -24.44
N LEU A 4 -4.91 -12.61 -24.33
CA LEU A 4 -5.60 -11.59 -23.52
C LEU A 4 -5.47 -11.90 -22.01
N GLU A 5 -4.32 -12.41 -21.58
CA GLU A 5 -4.05 -12.63 -20.17
C GLU A 5 -3.68 -11.27 -19.58
N THR A 6 -4.51 -10.77 -18.66
CA THR A 6 -4.16 -9.59 -17.86
C THR A 6 -2.79 -9.84 -17.23
N PRO A 7 -1.80 -8.95 -17.40
CA PRO A 7 -0.47 -9.17 -16.87
C PRO A 7 -0.54 -9.43 -15.36
N ARG A 8 0.07 -10.54 -14.94
CA ARG A 8 0.10 -10.93 -13.53
C ARG A 8 1.13 -10.09 -12.79
N LEU A 9 0.64 -9.14 -11.99
CA LEU A 9 1.47 -8.30 -11.15
C LEU A 9 1.99 -9.07 -9.92
N LYS A 10 3.20 -8.71 -9.49
CA LYS A 10 3.85 -9.13 -8.25
C LYS A 10 3.79 -7.98 -7.25
N LEU A 11 3.00 -8.15 -6.20
CA LEU A 11 2.70 -7.14 -5.22
C LEU A 11 3.36 -7.45 -3.88
N GLY A 12 3.88 -6.43 -3.23
CA GLY A 12 4.29 -6.47 -1.83
C GLY A 12 3.36 -5.62 -0.99
N VAL A 13 2.94 -6.12 0.17
CA VAL A 13 2.17 -5.32 1.14
C VAL A 13 2.90 -5.39 2.47
N PHE A 14 3.49 -4.27 2.91
CA PHE A 14 4.07 -4.13 4.25
C PHE A 14 2.98 -3.88 5.28
N ASN A 15 3.10 -4.52 6.43
CA ASN A 15 2.20 -4.39 7.57
C ASN A 15 0.70 -4.52 7.21
N PRO A 16 0.28 -5.56 6.45
CA PRO A 16 -1.08 -5.70 5.94
C PRO A 16 -2.15 -6.02 6.99
N LEU A 17 -1.91 -5.75 8.29
CA LEU A 17 -2.80 -6.16 9.38
C LEU A 17 -3.99 -5.22 9.55
N ASP A 18 -3.95 -4.04 8.94
CA ASP A 18 -5.09 -3.15 8.88
C ASP A 18 -6.13 -3.63 7.85
N SER A 19 -7.35 -3.10 7.96
CA SER A 19 -8.47 -3.51 7.11
C SER A 19 -8.22 -3.27 5.62
N LEU A 20 -7.48 -2.21 5.28
CA LEU A 20 -7.14 -1.90 3.88
C LEU A 20 -6.08 -2.86 3.34
N GLY A 21 -5.06 -3.21 4.12
CA GLY A 21 -4.05 -4.20 3.77
C GLY A 21 -4.65 -5.59 3.58
N GLN A 22 -5.56 -6.00 4.46
CA GLN A 22 -6.32 -7.25 4.31
C GLN A 22 -7.19 -7.23 3.04
N ALA A 23 -7.87 -6.11 2.76
CA ALA A 23 -8.65 -5.93 1.54
C ALA A 23 -7.77 -5.94 0.27
N LEU A 24 -6.58 -5.34 0.30
CA LEU A 24 -5.61 -5.34 -0.80
C LEU A 24 -5.14 -6.76 -1.12
N ILE A 25 -4.84 -7.57 -0.09
CA ILE A 25 -4.49 -8.98 -0.28
C ILE A 25 -5.68 -9.73 -0.91
N ALA A 26 -6.88 -9.57 -0.38
CA ALA A 26 -8.07 -10.24 -0.90
C ALA A 26 -8.34 -9.87 -2.37
N ALA A 27 -8.35 -8.58 -2.71
CA ALA A 27 -8.55 -8.08 -4.06
C ALA A 27 -7.47 -8.59 -5.03
N ALA A 28 -6.20 -8.59 -4.61
CA ALA A 28 -5.10 -9.10 -5.42
C ALA A 28 -5.24 -10.59 -5.71
N LEU A 29 -5.61 -11.39 -4.70
CA LEU A 29 -5.85 -12.82 -4.85
C LEU A 29 -7.04 -13.11 -5.77
N HIS A 30 -8.14 -12.35 -5.66
CA HIS A 30 -9.30 -12.46 -6.54
C HIS A 30 -8.93 -12.18 -8.01
N ARG A 31 -8.04 -11.22 -8.25
CA ARG A 31 -7.51 -10.89 -9.59
C ARG A 31 -6.33 -11.76 -10.03
N GLN A 32 -6.04 -12.84 -9.29
CA GLN A 32 -4.97 -13.82 -9.55
C GLN A 32 -3.54 -13.22 -9.61
N HIS A 33 -3.31 -12.07 -8.98
CA HIS A 33 -1.98 -11.48 -8.83
C HIS A 33 -1.14 -12.29 -7.83
N GLU A 34 0.19 -12.16 -7.91
CA GLU A 34 1.09 -12.70 -6.89
C GLU A 34 1.21 -11.68 -5.78
N VAL A 35 0.84 -12.04 -4.54
CA VAL A 35 0.92 -11.13 -3.40
C VAL A 35 1.86 -11.70 -2.33
N SER A 36 2.78 -10.85 -1.86
CA SER A 36 3.66 -11.12 -0.73
C SER A 36 3.28 -10.20 0.42
N ALA A 37 2.80 -10.77 1.53
CA ALA A 37 2.71 -10.07 2.80
C ALA A 37 4.11 -9.94 3.40
N LEU A 38 4.53 -8.71 3.64
CA LEU A 38 5.83 -8.35 4.20
C LEU A 38 5.61 -7.95 5.66
N LEU A 39 6.08 -8.78 6.58
CA LEU A 39 5.78 -8.70 8.00
C LEU A 39 7.07 -8.88 8.81
N ASP A 40 7.12 -8.28 9.99
CA ASP A 40 8.15 -8.53 11.00
C ASP A 40 7.87 -9.83 11.79
N ASP A 41 6.60 -10.16 12.01
CA ASP A 41 6.13 -11.44 12.55
C ASP A 41 5.25 -12.20 11.53
N LEU A 42 5.78 -13.33 11.05
CA LEU A 42 5.09 -14.20 10.10
C LEU A 42 3.84 -14.88 10.68
N ASN A 43 3.70 -14.92 12.01
CA ASN A 43 2.51 -15.48 12.67
C ASN A 43 1.32 -14.51 12.69
N GLY A 44 1.54 -13.24 12.34
CA GLY A 44 0.48 -12.21 12.30
C GLY A 44 -0.58 -12.46 11.24
N ILE A 45 -0.29 -13.29 10.22
CA ILE A 45 -1.22 -13.62 9.14
C ILE A 45 -1.32 -15.13 8.93
N THR A 46 -2.54 -15.62 8.72
CA THR A 46 -2.76 -17.04 8.42
C THR A 46 -2.31 -17.34 7.00
N ALA A 47 -1.46 -18.35 6.83
CA ALA A 47 -1.02 -18.82 5.51
C ALA A 47 -2.19 -19.29 4.65
N ARG A 48 -2.18 -18.94 3.36
CA ARG A 48 -3.26 -19.26 2.41
C ARG A 48 -2.72 -19.57 1.02
N PRO A 49 -3.43 -20.38 0.21
CA PRO A 49 -3.07 -20.56 -1.19
C PRO A 49 -2.99 -19.23 -1.94
N GLY A 50 -1.91 -19.01 -2.68
CA GLY A 50 -1.68 -17.78 -3.45
C GLY A 50 -1.06 -16.61 -2.68
N LEU A 51 -1.11 -16.62 -1.35
CA LEU A 51 -0.44 -15.64 -0.49
C LEU A 51 0.94 -16.15 -0.06
N ARG A 52 1.99 -15.38 -0.34
CA ARG A 52 3.32 -15.62 0.21
C ARG A 52 3.53 -14.72 1.43
N CYS A 53 4.15 -15.24 2.47
CA CYS A 53 4.61 -14.42 3.59
C CYS A 53 6.13 -14.34 3.54
N LYS A 54 6.69 -13.14 3.66
CA LYS A 54 8.12 -12.90 3.72
C LYS A 54 8.43 -12.01 4.91
N LEU A 55 9.60 -12.24 5.52
CA LEU A 55 10.11 -11.31 6.51
C LEU A 55 10.40 -9.98 5.80
N GLY A 56 9.86 -8.90 6.33
CA GLY A 56 10.06 -7.56 5.81
C GLY A 56 9.75 -6.54 6.89
N SER A 57 10.66 -5.62 7.12
CA SER A 57 10.46 -4.50 8.04
C SER A 57 10.88 -3.20 7.38
N LEU A 58 10.25 -2.11 7.80
CA LEU A 58 10.59 -0.74 7.39
C LEU A 58 11.62 -0.10 8.33
N GLU A 59 12.42 -0.93 9.03
CA GLU A 59 13.44 -0.48 9.98
C GLU A 59 14.85 -0.52 9.38
N SER A 60 15.04 -1.21 8.24
CA SER A 60 16.34 -1.41 7.62
C SER A 60 16.24 -1.40 6.10
N VAL A 61 17.08 -0.58 5.49
CA VAL A 61 17.20 -0.44 4.03
C VAL A 61 17.50 -1.80 3.36
N GLU A 62 18.38 -2.61 3.93
CA GLU A 62 18.72 -3.91 3.36
C GLU A 62 17.55 -4.89 3.42
N THR A 63 16.81 -4.90 4.54
CA THR A 63 15.61 -5.73 4.68
C THR A 63 14.55 -5.33 3.67
N VAL A 64 14.28 -4.03 3.53
CA VAL A 64 13.37 -3.50 2.52
C VAL A 64 13.79 -3.93 1.12
N LYS A 65 15.05 -3.66 0.75
CA LYS A 65 15.60 -3.95 -0.58
C LYS A 65 15.40 -5.42 -0.96
N GLN A 66 15.72 -6.35 -0.05
CA GLN A 66 15.53 -7.78 -0.28
C GLN A 66 14.04 -8.17 -0.38
N ALA A 67 13.19 -7.54 0.43
CA ALA A 67 11.76 -7.83 0.45
C ALA A 67 11.06 -7.38 -0.85
N ILE A 68 11.46 -6.22 -1.40
CA ILE A 68 10.79 -5.60 -2.54
C ILE A 68 11.39 -5.93 -3.92
N ALA A 69 12.55 -6.61 -3.94
CA ALA A 69 13.23 -6.96 -5.18
C ALA A 69 12.34 -7.82 -6.11
N GLY A 70 12.20 -7.38 -7.37
CA GLY A 70 11.46 -8.08 -8.40
C GLY A 70 9.93 -8.01 -8.26
N LEU A 71 9.43 -7.09 -7.44
CA LEU A 71 8.01 -6.73 -7.38
C LEU A 71 7.70 -5.62 -8.39
N ASP A 72 6.45 -5.56 -8.83
CA ASP A 72 5.94 -4.51 -9.71
C ASP A 72 5.39 -3.32 -8.92
N GLY A 73 4.83 -3.59 -7.74
CA GLY A 73 4.24 -2.57 -6.86
C GLY A 73 4.33 -2.96 -5.39
N VAL A 74 4.49 -1.95 -4.53
CA VAL A 74 4.59 -2.10 -3.08
C VAL A 74 3.62 -1.15 -2.40
N PHE A 75 2.80 -1.69 -1.51
CA PHE A 75 1.94 -0.94 -0.61
C PHE A 75 2.55 -0.97 0.79
N ALA A 76 2.83 0.19 1.37
CA ALA A 76 3.23 0.33 2.76
C ALA A 76 2.05 0.81 3.59
N CYS A 77 1.44 -0.08 4.37
CA CYS A 77 0.35 0.24 5.29
C CYS A 77 0.90 0.87 6.57
N LEU A 78 0.94 2.19 6.60
CA LEU A 78 1.50 3.04 7.66
C LEU A 78 0.42 3.69 8.54
N GLY A 79 -0.85 3.32 8.36
CA GLY A 79 -1.98 3.94 9.06
C GLY A 79 -1.97 3.76 10.59
N GLY A 80 -1.22 2.79 11.11
CA GLY A 80 -1.01 2.55 12.54
C GLY A 80 0.29 3.13 13.11
N GLU A 81 1.17 3.68 12.27
CA GLU A 81 2.45 4.26 12.72
C GLU A 81 2.23 5.64 13.34
N ARG A 82 3.11 6.03 14.26
CA ARG A 82 3.11 7.39 14.82
C ARG A 82 3.63 8.36 13.77
N GLN A 83 3.11 9.59 13.78
CA GLN A 83 3.51 10.61 12.81
C GLN A 83 5.01 10.88 12.83
N GLU A 84 5.63 10.91 14.02
CA GLU A 84 7.07 11.11 14.18
C GLU A 84 7.94 9.99 13.58
N ASP A 85 7.41 8.78 13.44
CA ASP A 85 8.14 7.62 12.91
C ASP A 85 8.02 7.53 11.38
N LEU A 86 6.96 8.12 10.79
CA LEU A 86 6.67 8.04 9.35
C LEU A 86 7.85 8.48 8.46
N PRO A 87 8.58 9.60 8.73
CA PRO A 87 9.71 9.98 7.90
C PRO A 87 10.82 8.91 7.88
N ALA A 88 11.10 8.27 9.01
CA ALA A 88 12.12 7.23 9.09
C ALA A 88 11.70 5.95 8.36
N ARG A 89 10.44 5.51 8.53
CA ARG A 89 9.88 4.34 7.83
C ARG A 89 9.85 4.54 6.32
N CYS A 90 9.36 5.70 5.87
CA CYS A 90 9.32 6.05 4.45
C CYS A 90 10.73 6.20 3.87
N GLY A 91 11.66 6.81 4.62
CA GLY A 91 13.07 6.91 4.24
C GLY A 91 13.68 5.54 3.97
N CYS A 92 13.51 4.58 4.89
CA CYS A 92 13.99 3.20 4.68
C CYS A 92 13.38 2.55 3.43
N LEU A 93 12.10 2.79 3.15
CA LEU A 93 11.44 2.28 1.96
C LEU A 93 12.00 2.88 0.67
N ILE A 94 12.14 4.21 0.65
CA ILE A 94 12.68 4.97 -0.48
C ILE A 94 14.13 4.54 -0.76
N ASP A 95 14.98 4.52 0.27
CA ASP A 95 16.39 4.12 0.14
C ASP A 95 16.53 2.66 -0.30
N GLY A 96 15.68 1.77 0.20
CA GLY A 96 15.65 0.37 -0.22
C GLY A 96 15.27 0.20 -1.69
N ALA A 97 14.31 0.99 -2.17
CA ALA A 97 13.91 1.02 -3.57
C ALA A 97 15.01 1.64 -4.46
N LEU A 98 15.63 2.75 -4.04
CA LEU A 98 16.77 3.36 -4.73
C LEU A 98 17.96 2.39 -4.85
N ALA A 99 18.21 1.58 -3.83
CA ALA A 99 19.28 0.59 -3.82
C ALA A 99 19.08 -0.56 -4.83
N LEU A 100 17.88 -0.72 -5.40
CA LEU A 100 17.62 -1.63 -6.53
C LEU A 100 17.89 -0.97 -7.90
N GLY A 101 17.98 0.36 -7.93
CA GLY A 101 18.10 1.17 -9.14
C GLY A 101 16.75 1.39 -9.85
N ASN A 102 16.64 2.47 -10.63
CA ASN A 102 15.37 2.93 -11.22
C ASN A 102 14.64 1.87 -12.08
N ALA A 103 15.38 0.98 -12.75
CA ALA A 103 14.79 -0.07 -13.57
C ALA A 103 14.28 -1.28 -12.76
N GLY A 104 14.72 -1.42 -11.51
CA GLY A 104 14.36 -2.52 -10.61
C GLY A 104 13.49 -2.09 -9.42
N ALA A 105 13.27 -0.79 -9.24
CA ALA A 105 12.45 -0.25 -8.18
C ALA A 105 10.96 -0.45 -8.49
N PRO A 106 10.18 -1.04 -7.57
CA PRO A 106 8.74 -1.14 -7.73
C PRO A 106 8.08 0.23 -7.58
N ARG A 107 6.87 0.37 -8.12
CA ARG A 107 6.03 1.53 -7.82
C ARG A 107 5.63 1.52 -6.34
N LEU A 108 5.78 2.65 -5.66
CA LEU A 108 5.55 2.76 -4.21
C LEU A 108 4.20 3.41 -3.91
N PHE A 109 3.44 2.80 -3.02
CA PHE A 109 2.21 3.35 -2.44
C PHE A 109 2.39 3.49 -0.94
N LEU A 110 2.44 4.72 -0.45
CA LEU A 110 2.56 5.01 0.98
C LEU A 110 1.16 5.26 1.53
N VAL A 111 0.58 4.28 2.20
CA VAL A 111 -0.80 4.31 2.69
C VAL A 111 -0.80 4.74 4.15
N GLY A 112 -1.31 5.93 4.44
CA GLY A 112 -1.22 6.52 5.77
C GLY A 112 -2.09 7.76 5.90
N ARG A 113 -1.94 8.48 7.01
CA ARG A 113 -2.59 9.78 7.19
C ARG A 113 -1.59 10.86 6.82
N TRP A 114 -1.85 11.61 5.75
CA TRP A 114 -0.92 12.57 5.15
C TRP A 114 -1.43 14.01 5.20
N GLU A 115 -2.55 14.27 5.87
CA GLU A 115 -3.09 15.63 6.05
C GLU A 115 -2.01 16.60 6.56
N TRP A 116 -1.26 16.20 7.60
CA TRP A 116 -0.15 16.96 8.18
C TRP A 116 1.02 17.21 7.20
N LEU A 117 1.17 16.39 6.16
CA LEU A 117 2.26 16.53 5.18
C LEU A 117 1.88 17.45 4.01
N VAL A 118 0.59 17.48 3.66
CA VAL A 118 0.06 18.15 2.46
C VAL A 118 -0.56 19.52 2.78
N ASP A 119 -1.22 19.66 3.92
CA ASP A 119 -2.10 20.81 4.23
C ASP A 119 -1.94 21.24 5.71
N SER A 120 -0.70 21.30 6.20
CA SER A 120 -0.43 21.73 7.58
C SER A 120 -0.15 23.23 7.66
N ASP A 121 -0.81 23.87 8.63
CA ASP A 121 -0.56 25.25 9.08
C ASP A 121 0.36 25.28 10.33
N ASP A 122 0.81 24.12 10.82
CA ASP A 122 1.64 23.98 12.02
C ASP A 122 3.14 23.88 11.68
N SER A 123 3.96 24.72 12.33
CA SER A 123 5.41 24.76 12.09
C SER A 123 6.15 23.47 12.46
N ASP A 124 5.65 22.73 13.45
CA ASP A 124 6.28 21.47 13.88
C ASP A 124 6.03 20.35 12.85
N ASP A 125 4.82 20.30 12.28
CA ASP A 125 4.47 19.40 11.18
C ASP A 125 5.25 19.73 9.91
N GLU A 126 5.40 21.02 9.59
CA GLU A 126 6.24 21.46 8.47
C GLU A 126 7.69 20.98 8.64
N ALA A 127 8.26 21.15 9.85
CA ALA A 127 9.62 20.72 10.14
C ALA A 127 9.78 19.19 10.05
N LEU A 128 8.81 18.44 10.57
CA LEU A 128 8.79 16.98 10.50
C LEU A 128 8.66 16.48 9.05
N GLY A 129 7.76 17.10 8.27
CA GLY A 129 7.45 16.72 6.90
C GLY A 129 8.51 17.14 5.89
N ALA A 130 9.29 18.18 6.20
CA ALA A 130 10.30 18.72 5.30
C ALA A 130 11.35 17.68 4.88
N GLY A 131 11.75 16.79 5.78
CA GLY A 131 12.66 15.69 5.47
C GLY A 131 12.07 14.70 4.47
N LEU A 132 10.86 14.21 4.77
CA LEU A 132 10.15 13.25 3.93
C LEU A 132 9.85 13.82 2.54
N ARG A 133 9.36 15.07 2.47
CA ARG A 133 9.02 15.73 1.20
C ARG A 133 10.25 15.89 0.31
N ARG A 134 11.39 16.30 0.87
CA ARG A 134 12.67 16.33 0.14
C ARG A 134 13.10 14.94 -0.35
N SER A 135 12.97 13.90 0.47
CA SER A 135 13.32 12.53 0.05
C SER A 135 12.44 12.04 -1.09
N LEU A 136 11.13 12.30 -1.03
CA LEU A 136 10.18 11.95 -2.09
C LEU A 136 10.51 12.68 -3.40
N ASP A 137 10.73 13.98 -3.34
CA ASP A 137 11.05 14.82 -4.51
C ASP A 137 12.40 14.45 -5.14
N ALA A 138 13.42 14.18 -4.32
CA ALA A 138 14.77 13.87 -4.79
C ALA A 138 14.93 12.42 -5.26
N SER A 139 14.06 11.49 -4.85
CA SER A 139 14.20 10.06 -5.16
C SER A 139 14.07 9.75 -6.65
N GLY A 140 13.24 10.48 -7.40
CA GLY A 140 12.89 10.14 -8.78
C GLY A 140 12.16 8.79 -8.93
N LEU A 141 11.69 8.18 -7.84
CA LEU A 141 10.91 6.95 -7.83
C LEU A 141 9.44 7.23 -8.18
N ASP A 142 8.75 6.27 -8.78
CA ASP A 142 7.30 6.36 -8.96
C ASP A 142 6.60 6.07 -7.62
N TRP A 143 6.30 7.12 -6.85
CA TRP A 143 5.56 7.03 -5.60
C TRP A 143 4.17 7.67 -5.69
N THR A 144 3.23 7.18 -4.88
CA THR A 144 1.91 7.78 -4.65
C THR A 144 1.63 7.75 -3.15
N LEU A 145 1.31 8.90 -2.56
CA LEU A 145 0.79 8.96 -1.20
C LEU A 145 -0.70 8.62 -1.26
N VAL A 146 -1.17 7.75 -0.39
CA VAL A 146 -2.58 7.37 -0.29
C VAL A 146 -3.07 7.75 1.09
N GLU A 147 -3.98 8.71 1.14
CA GLU A 147 -4.69 9.07 2.36
C GLU A 147 -5.59 7.90 2.76
N MET A 148 -5.38 7.40 3.97
CA MET A 148 -6.09 6.25 4.48
C MET A 148 -7.58 6.58 4.61
N PRO A 149 -8.47 5.88 3.89
CA PRO A 149 -9.91 6.13 4.03
C PRO A 149 -10.39 5.72 5.42
N PRO A 150 -11.43 6.36 5.95
CA PRO A 150 -12.05 5.94 7.21
C PRO A 150 -12.78 4.61 6.98
N LEU A 151 -12.11 3.51 7.35
CA LEU A 151 -12.60 2.14 7.24
C LEU A 151 -12.80 1.55 8.64
N ALA A 152 -13.77 0.64 8.77
CA ALA A 152 -13.92 -0.17 9.96
C ALA A 152 -12.62 -0.95 10.24
N ALA A 153 -12.16 -0.94 11.50
CA ALA A 153 -10.99 -1.70 11.93
C ALA A 153 -11.31 -3.19 12.12
N GLY A 154 -10.30 -4.05 11.98
CA GLY A 154 -10.39 -5.47 12.31
C GLY A 154 -10.96 -6.38 11.22
N LEU A 155 -11.16 -5.87 10.00
CA LEU A 155 -11.52 -6.71 8.86
C LEU A 155 -10.35 -7.63 8.51
N ARG A 156 -10.64 -8.89 8.21
CA ARG A 156 -9.69 -9.94 7.85
C ARG A 156 -9.96 -10.41 6.42
N ILE A 157 -8.97 -11.05 5.77
CA ILE A 157 -9.14 -11.59 4.41
C ILE A 157 -10.41 -12.45 4.24
N ASP A 158 -10.83 -13.20 5.27
CA ASP A 158 -12.05 -14.03 5.23
C ASP A 158 -13.34 -13.21 5.01
N ASP A 159 -13.39 -11.98 5.50
CA ASP A 159 -14.57 -11.12 5.41
C ASP A 159 -14.86 -10.69 3.96
N PHE A 160 -13.90 -10.90 3.05
CA PHE A 160 -13.99 -10.57 1.64
C PHE A 160 -14.25 -11.80 0.75
N SER A 161 -14.32 -13.02 1.31
CA SER A 161 -14.39 -14.27 0.53
C SER A 161 -15.81 -14.68 0.07
N GLY A 162 -16.81 -13.83 0.31
CA GLY A 162 -18.22 -14.07 -0.05
C GLY A 162 -18.60 -13.65 -1.47
N GLU A 163 -19.78 -14.10 -1.93
CA GLU A 163 -20.43 -13.51 -3.10
C GLU A 163 -20.70 -12.02 -2.85
N ALA A 164 -20.76 -11.24 -3.93
CA ALA A 164 -20.97 -9.79 -3.90
C ALA A 164 -22.15 -9.32 -3.01
N THR A 165 -23.14 -10.19 -2.79
CA THR A 165 -24.38 -9.99 -2.04
C THR A 165 -24.29 -10.37 -0.56
N THR A 166 -23.22 -11.06 -0.12
CA THR A 166 -23.06 -11.54 1.27
C THR A 166 -21.95 -10.81 2.04
N ILE A 167 -21.09 -10.06 1.34
CA ILE A 167 -20.08 -9.21 1.97
C ILE A 167 -20.77 -8.01 2.64
N GLY A 168 -20.46 -7.77 3.93
CA GLY A 168 -20.98 -6.62 4.67
C GLY A 168 -20.55 -5.29 4.04
N SER A 169 -21.33 -4.21 4.26
CA SER A 169 -21.09 -2.91 3.62
C SER A 169 -19.69 -2.34 3.88
N GLU A 170 -19.15 -2.54 5.09
CA GLU A 170 -17.80 -2.08 5.45
C GLU A 170 -16.71 -2.85 4.72
N ALA A 171 -16.85 -4.18 4.62
CA ALA A 171 -15.94 -5.02 3.86
C ALA A 171 -16.03 -4.72 2.35
N ARG A 172 -17.23 -4.47 1.83
CA ARG A 172 -17.41 -4.01 0.45
C ARG A 172 -16.67 -2.69 0.21
N ARG A 173 -16.83 -1.71 1.10
CA ARG A 173 -16.16 -0.41 0.98
C ARG A 173 -14.64 -0.52 1.02
N ALA A 174 -14.10 -1.35 1.91
CA ALA A 174 -12.65 -1.61 1.96
C ALA A 174 -12.16 -2.32 0.69
N LEU A 175 -12.96 -3.26 0.15
CA LEU A 175 -12.66 -3.95 -1.11
C LEU A 175 -12.66 -2.98 -2.31
N ASP A 176 -13.66 -2.10 -2.41
CA ASP A 176 -13.74 -1.10 -3.49
C ASP A 176 -12.52 -0.15 -3.46
N CYS A 177 -12.09 0.27 -2.26
CA CYS A 177 -10.86 1.04 -2.08
C CYS A 177 -9.62 0.26 -2.53
N ALA A 178 -9.50 -1.02 -2.15
CA ALA A 178 -8.39 -1.87 -2.55
C ALA A 178 -8.36 -2.11 -4.07
N GLU A 179 -9.51 -2.34 -4.69
CA GLU A 179 -9.65 -2.51 -6.13
C GLU A 179 -9.25 -1.24 -6.89
N ALA A 180 -9.67 -0.07 -6.41
CA ALA A 180 -9.25 1.21 -6.97
C ALA A 180 -7.73 1.42 -6.89
N LEU A 181 -7.08 1.00 -5.79
CA LEU A 181 -5.62 1.05 -5.64
C LEU A 181 -4.88 0.08 -6.58
N LEU A 182 -5.44 -1.11 -6.82
CA LEU A 182 -4.88 -2.05 -7.79
C LEU A 182 -5.04 -1.54 -9.22
N ASP A 183 -6.17 -0.91 -9.53
CA ASP A 183 -6.38 -0.26 -10.83
C ASP A 183 -5.43 0.93 -11.02
N GLU A 184 -5.23 1.72 -9.97
CA GLU A 184 -4.25 2.81 -9.92
C GLU A 184 -2.84 2.31 -10.24
N LEU A 185 -2.39 1.22 -9.58
CA LEU A 185 -1.11 0.57 -9.86
C LEU A 185 -1.00 0.15 -11.33
N ARG A 186 -2.03 -0.53 -11.86
CA ARG A 186 -2.05 -1.02 -13.24
C ARG A 186 -2.04 0.10 -14.27
N LEU A 187 -2.79 1.16 -14.03
CA LEU A 187 -2.95 2.28 -14.97
C LEU A 187 -1.79 3.28 -14.91
N GLY A 188 -1.00 3.28 -13.83
CA GLY A 188 0.16 4.16 -13.76
C GLY A 188 -0.19 5.63 -13.52
N LEU A 189 -1.36 5.94 -12.95
CA LEU A 189 -1.85 7.32 -12.76
C LEU A 189 -1.22 7.98 -11.52
N HIS A 190 -1.65 9.19 -11.14
CA HIS A 190 -1.35 9.86 -9.85
C HIS A 190 0.08 9.69 -9.27
N ARG A 191 1.10 9.72 -10.14
CA ARG A 191 2.51 9.66 -9.72
C ARG A 191 2.88 10.99 -9.08
N HIS A 192 3.64 10.90 -7.99
CA HIS A 192 4.11 12.03 -7.19
C HIS A 192 2.97 12.87 -6.61
N GLN A 193 1.82 12.24 -6.34
CA GLN A 193 0.62 12.90 -5.84
C GLN A 193 0.10 12.23 -4.57
N CYS A 194 -0.68 12.99 -3.80
CA CYS A 194 -1.48 12.49 -2.70
C CYS A 194 -2.90 12.19 -3.16
N LEU A 195 -3.25 10.91 -3.17
CA LEU A 195 -4.55 10.38 -3.54
C LEU A 195 -5.43 10.27 -2.30
N ARG A 196 -6.64 10.83 -2.37
CA ARG A 196 -7.69 10.60 -1.37
C ARG A 196 -8.73 9.65 -1.92
N LEU A 197 -8.82 8.45 -1.34
CA LEU A 197 -9.84 7.47 -1.72
C LEU A 197 -11.20 7.89 -1.15
N ARG A 198 -12.10 8.35 -2.02
CA ARG A 198 -13.51 8.46 -1.63
C ARG A 198 -14.11 7.06 -1.69
N GLY A 199 -14.38 6.47 -0.53
CA GLY A 199 -15.23 5.28 -0.46
C GLY A 199 -16.53 5.59 -1.21
N ALA A 200 -16.86 4.78 -2.21
CA ALA A 200 -17.90 5.11 -3.16
C ALA A 200 -19.25 5.37 -2.48
N ASN A 201 -19.64 6.64 -2.37
CA ASN A 201 -21.06 7.02 -2.28
C ASN A 201 -21.59 7.05 -3.71
N GLY A 202 -22.07 5.91 -4.18
CA GLY A 202 -23.11 5.90 -5.20
C GLY A 202 -24.38 6.50 -4.59
N GLY A 203 -24.59 7.80 -4.79
CA GLY A 203 -25.76 8.51 -4.29
C GLY A 203 -25.68 9.99 -4.62
N ARG A 204 -26.01 10.35 -5.87
CA ARG A 204 -26.53 11.69 -6.18
C ARG A 204 -27.98 11.69 -5.71
N ASP A 205 -28.29 12.52 -4.72
CA ASP A 205 -29.61 13.16 -4.61
C ASP A 205 -29.47 14.59 -5.12
#